data_AF-A0A1D1VG66-F1
#
_entry.id   AF-A0A1D1VG66-F1
#
_cell.length_a   1.000
_cell.length_b   1.000
_cell.length_c   1.000
_cell.angle_alpha   90.00
_cell.angle_beta   90.00
_cell.angle_gamma   90.00
#
_symmetry.space_group_name_H-M   'P 1'
#
loop_
_entity.id
_entity.type
_entity.pdbx_description
1 polymer ?
#
loop_
_entity_poly.entity_id
_entity_poly.type
_entity_poly.pdbx_seq_one_letter_code
_entity_poly.pdbx_strand_id
1 'polypeptide(L)'
;MEYNRTKAGVDTLDQLTGNYSCRRKTSRWPMALFYDILDISALDAYIIWCEINPGWNSTLPTKRRMFLQDVSKKMMQRQLLRRSTTPSISFSMKKFVSTVVPRVQKFYDNLGRIEFDQLFQQVVVHFQSPSSEGISFE
;
A
#
# COMPACT_ATOMS: atom_id res chain seq x y z
N MET A 1 -12.27 25.93 -20.97
CA MET A 1 -11.12 25.11 -21.44
C MET A 1 -10.73 24.09 -20.35
N GLU A 2 -11.72 23.53 -19.64
CA GLU A 2 -11.55 22.69 -18.44
C GLU A 2 -11.32 21.21 -18.75
N TYR A 3 -11.70 20.73 -19.94
CA TYR A 3 -11.61 19.31 -20.33
C TYR A 3 -10.18 18.74 -20.21
N ASN A 4 -9.17 19.52 -20.59
CA ASN A 4 -7.77 19.09 -20.51
C ASN A 4 -7.23 19.03 -19.07
N ARG A 5 -7.90 19.68 -18.11
CA ARG A 5 -7.48 19.69 -16.70
C ARG A 5 -7.84 18.40 -15.98
N THR A 6 -8.94 17.75 -16.35
CA THR A 6 -9.42 16.51 -15.69
C THR A 6 -9.05 15.23 -16.44
N LYS A 7 -8.69 15.32 -17.72
CA LYS A 7 -8.31 14.16 -18.54
C LYS A 7 -7.02 13.45 -18.08
N ALA A 8 -6.14 14.15 -17.39
CA ALA A 8 -4.82 13.63 -16.99
C ALA A 8 -4.84 12.62 -15.84
N GLY A 9 -5.97 12.42 -15.15
CA GLY A 9 -6.04 11.57 -13.95
C GLY A 9 -5.64 10.13 -14.20
N VAL A 10 -6.15 9.52 -15.27
CA VAL A 10 -5.85 8.13 -15.64
C VAL A 10 -4.39 7.97 -16.09
N ASP A 11 -3.89 8.88 -16.92
CA ASP A 11 -2.50 8.85 -17.39
C ASP A 11 -1.50 9.03 -16.23
N THR A 12 -1.86 9.88 -15.26
CA THR A 12 -1.05 10.08 -14.04
C THR A 12 -1.05 8.84 -13.17
N LEU A 13 -2.21 8.18 -13.01
CA LEU A 13 -2.33 6.92 -12.29
C LEU A 13 -1.45 5.83 -12.93
N ASP A 14 -1.54 5.66 -14.25
CA ASP A 14 -0.75 4.67 -15.01
C ASP A 14 0.76 4.93 -14.86
N GLN A 15 1.19 6.19 -14.93
CA GLN A 15 2.59 6.56 -14.71
C GLN A 15 3.04 6.24 -13.28
N LEU A 16 2.18 6.51 -12.28
CA LEU A 16 2.50 6.27 -10.88
C LEU A 16 2.54 4.77 -10.56
N THR A 17 1.58 3.96 -11.04
CA THR A 17 1.60 2.52 -10.81
C THR A 17 2.75 1.84 -11.56
N GLY A 18 3.08 2.32 -12.77
CA GLY A 18 4.21 1.81 -13.55
C GLY A 18 5.57 1.87 -12.86
N ASN A 19 5.86 2.95 -12.11
CA ASN A 19 7.16 3.13 -11.45
C ASN A 19 7.42 2.16 -10.27
N TYR A 20 6.36 1.60 -9.68
CA TYR A 20 6.45 0.65 -8.56
C TYR A 20 5.56 -0.57 -8.79
N SER A 21 5.53 -1.08 -10.02
CA SER A 21 4.65 -2.18 -10.39
C SER A 21 5.12 -3.54 -9.86
N CYS A 22 4.17 -4.34 -9.37
CA CYS A 22 4.36 -5.74 -8.98
C CYS A 22 4.09 -6.72 -10.12
N ARG A 23 3.79 -6.21 -11.32
CA ARG A 23 3.45 -7.02 -12.49
C ARG A 23 4.60 -7.96 -12.88
N ARG A 24 4.25 -9.21 -13.17
CA ARG A 24 5.18 -10.22 -13.70
C ARG A 24 4.65 -10.81 -14.99
N LYS A 25 5.56 -11.28 -15.85
CA LYS A 25 5.18 -12.03 -17.06
C LYS A 25 4.37 -13.27 -16.65
N THR A 26 3.12 -13.33 -17.10
CA THR A 26 2.19 -14.42 -16.80
C THR A 26 1.33 -14.69 -18.03
N SER A 27 1.01 -15.96 -18.29
CA SER A 27 0.03 -16.36 -19.30
C SER A 27 -1.40 -16.46 -18.75
N ARG A 28 -1.57 -16.27 -17.43
CA ARG A 28 -2.86 -16.39 -16.74
C ARG A 28 -3.46 -15.02 -16.52
N TRP A 29 -4.51 -14.68 -17.25
CA TRP A 29 -5.18 -13.39 -17.19
C TRP A 29 -5.64 -12.97 -15.77
N PRO A 30 -6.21 -13.86 -14.93
CA PRO A 30 -6.59 -13.48 -13.57
C PRO A 30 -5.40 -13.02 -12.71
N MET A 31 -4.20 -13.56 -12.97
CA MET A 31 -2.99 -13.15 -12.26
C MET A 31 -2.51 -11.76 -12.70
N ALA A 32 -2.68 -11.43 -13.99
CA ALA A 32 -2.38 -10.09 -14.48
C ALA A 32 -3.29 -9.05 -13.81
N LEU A 33 -4.60 -9.32 -13.78
CA LEU A 33 -5.58 -8.48 -13.08
C LEU A 33 -5.25 -8.32 -11.60
N PHE A 34 -4.83 -9.40 -10.92
CA PHE A 34 -4.43 -9.32 -9.52
C PHE A 34 -3.24 -8.38 -9.29
N TYR A 35 -2.25 -8.37 -10.18
CA TYR A 35 -1.13 -7.44 -10.08
C TYR A 35 -1.57 -5.99 -10.24
N ASP A 36 -2.46 -5.72 -11.20
CA ASP A 36 -2.97 -4.37 -11.44
C ASP A 36 -3.76 -3.86 -10.22
N ILE A 37 -4.62 -4.71 -9.62
CA ILE A 37 -5.33 -4.39 -8.37
C ILE A 37 -4.36 -4.07 -7.23
N LEU A 38 -3.30 -4.87 -7.10
CA LEU A 38 -2.32 -4.69 -6.03
C LEU A 38 -1.55 -3.37 -6.17
N ASP A 39 -1.17 -2.99 -7.38
CA ASP A 39 -0.44 -1.74 -7.65
C ASP A 39 -1.32 -0.51 -7.38
N ILE A 40 -2.59 -0.54 -7.79
CA ILE A 40 -3.58 0.53 -7.53
C ILE A 40 -3.83 0.64 -6.02
N SER A 41 -4.13 -0.48 -5.36
CA SER A 41 -4.43 -0.49 -3.92
C SER A 41 -3.27 0.03 -3.08
N ALA A 42 -2.02 -0.27 -3.48
CA ALA A 42 -0.84 0.21 -2.78
C ALA A 42 -0.62 1.72 -2.96
N LEU A 43 -0.99 2.29 -4.11
CA LEU A 43 -0.97 3.73 -4.34
C LEU A 43 -2.07 4.44 -3.54
N ASP A 44 -3.28 3.90 -3.52
CA ASP A 44 -4.41 4.47 -2.78
C ASP A 44 -4.11 4.51 -1.28
N ALA A 45 -3.60 3.39 -0.73
CA ALA A 45 -3.19 3.34 0.67
C ALA A 45 -2.06 4.33 0.99
N TYR A 46 -1.15 4.58 0.04
CA TYR A 46 -0.09 5.57 0.19
C TYR A 46 -0.64 7.01 0.23
N ILE A 47 -1.60 7.33 -0.64
CA ILE A 47 -2.25 8.65 -0.66
C ILE A 47 -2.97 8.88 0.67
N ILE A 48 -3.80 7.93 1.11
CA ILE A 48 -4.53 8.01 2.39
C ILE A 48 -3.55 8.19 3.56
N TRP A 49 -2.43 7.46 3.57
CA TRP A 49 -1.41 7.61 4.60
C TRP A 49 -0.82 9.02 4.64
N CYS A 50 -0.53 9.61 3.47
CA CYS A 50 0.00 10.97 3.37
C CYS A 50 -1.01 12.03 3.81
N GLU A 51 -2.30 11.86 3.52
CA GLU A 51 -3.35 12.77 3.98
C GLU A 51 -3.48 12.75 5.51
N ILE A 52 -3.41 11.57 6.11
CA ILE A 52 -3.50 11.41 7.58
C ILE A 52 -2.20 11.87 8.25
N ASN A 53 -1.05 11.76 7.58
CA ASN A 53 0.27 12.05 8.15
C ASN A 53 1.09 13.02 7.26
N PRO A 54 0.69 14.30 7.15
CA PRO A 54 1.30 15.25 6.21
C PRO A 54 2.78 15.55 6.50
N GLY A 55 3.21 15.41 7.76
CA GLY A 55 4.61 15.59 8.18
C GLY A 55 5.50 14.36 8.00
N TRP A 56 4.95 13.19 7.64
CA TRP A 56 5.71 11.95 7.58
C TRP A 56 6.65 11.94 6.37
N ASN A 57 7.97 11.98 6.61
CA ASN A 57 9.00 11.94 5.57
C ASN A 57 8.80 13.00 4.47
N SER A 58 8.24 14.15 4.80
CA SER A 58 7.81 15.19 3.85
C SER A 58 8.96 15.75 2.99
N THR A 59 10.20 15.67 3.48
CA THR A 59 11.41 16.13 2.79
C THR A 59 12.09 15.07 1.93
N LEU A 60 11.66 13.79 2.02
CA LEU A 60 12.34 12.70 1.34
C LEU A 60 11.73 12.39 -0.03
N PRO A 61 12.52 12.39 -1.12
CA PRO A 61 12.02 12.05 -2.45
C PRO A 61 11.62 10.57 -2.57
N THR A 62 12.06 9.72 -1.63
CA THR A 62 11.82 8.27 -1.60
C THR A 62 10.65 7.86 -0.71
N LYS A 63 9.83 8.80 -0.23
CA LYS A 63 8.72 8.53 0.72
C LYS A 63 7.79 7.39 0.31
N ARG A 64 7.43 7.29 -0.97
CA ARG A 64 6.58 6.20 -1.49
C ARG A 64 7.26 4.84 -1.41
N ARG A 65 8.56 4.77 -1.76
CA ARG A 65 9.34 3.53 -1.64
C ARG A 65 9.44 3.09 -0.18
N MET A 66 9.68 4.03 0.73
CA MET A 66 9.74 3.73 2.17
C MET A 66 8.40 3.19 2.67
N PHE A 67 7.29 3.82 2.28
CA PHE A 67 5.95 3.36 2.62
C PHE A 67 5.72 1.92 2.16
N LEU A 68 6.00 1.61 0.89
CA LEU A 68 5.83 0.25 0.33
C LEU A 68 6.75 -0.77 1.03
N GLN A 69 7.97 -0.39 1.39
CA GLN A 69 8.87 -1.25 2.15
C GLN A 69 8.35 -1.53 3.56
N ASP A 70 7.75 -0.56 4.21
CA ASP A 70 7.22 -0.73 5.56
C ASP A 70 5.92 -1.54 5.52
N VAL A 71 4.99 -1.26 4.60
CA VAL A 71 3.78 -2.06 4.39
C VAL A 71 4.13 -3.53 4.09
N SER A 72 5.08 -3.78 3.19
CA SER A 72 5.48 -5.16 2.85
C SER A 72 6.10 -5.89 4.04
N LYS A 73 7.00 -5.25 4.81
CA LYS A 73 7.50 -5.81 6.07
C LYS A 73 6.36 -6.15 7.03
N LYS A 74 5.36 -5.26 7.12
CA LYS A 74 4.22 -5.47 8.00
C LYS A 74 3.41 -6.71 7.62
N MET A 75 3.06 -6.83 6.35
CA MET A 75 2.30 -7.97 5.82
C MET A 75 3.07 -9.30 5.98
N MET A 76 4.40 -9.25 5.85
CA MET A 76 5.24 -10.45 5.99
C MET A 76 5.44 -10.90 7.44
N GLN A 77 5.29 -10.02 8.43
CA GLN A 77 5.69 -10.28 9.82
C GLN A 77 5.14 -11.60 10.36
N ARG A 78 3.82 -11.80 10.30
CA ARG A 78 3.16 -13.01 10.83
C ARG A 78 3.73 -14.28 10.20
N GLN A 79 3.97 -14.25 8.89
CA GLN A 79 4.51 -15.41 8.16
C GLN A 79 5.99 -15.63 8.46
N LEU A 80 6.77 -14.56 8.63
CA LEU A 80 8.19 -14.65 9.02
C LEU A 80 8.35 -15.22 10.43
N LEU A 81 7.54 -14.78 11.38
CA LEU A 81 7.52 -15.31 12.74
C LEU A 81 7.10 -16.78 12.77
N ARG A 82 6.11 -17.19 11.97
CA ARG A 82 5.73 -18.60 11.85
C ARG A 82 6.85 -19.46 11.25
N ARG A 83 7.58 -18.92 10.28
CA ARG A 83 8.70 -19.64 9.64
C ARG A 83 9.93 -19.74 10.53
N SER A 84 10.16 -18.78 11.44
CA SER A 84 11.30 -18.83 12.36
C SER A 84 11.24 -20.01 13.32
N THR A 85 10.03 -20.43 13.71
CA THR A 85 9.81 -21.57 14.61
C THR A 85 9.76 -22.92 13.90
N THR A 86 9.81 -22.93 12.56
CA THR A 86 9.76 -24.18 11.78
C THR A 86 11.16 -24.82 11.74
N PRO A 87 11.36 -26.04 12.27
CA PRO A 87 12.70 -26.62 12.39
C PRO A 87 13.34 -26.99 11.04
N SER A 88 12.51 -27.32 10.05
CA SER A 88 12.91 -27.87 8.74
C SER A 88 13.20 -26.82 7.66
N ILE A 89 13.18 -25.52 7.96
CA ILE A 89 13.50 -24.50 6.94
C ILE A 89 14.99 -24.54 6.56
N SER A 90 15.29 -24.24 5.30
CA SER A 90 16.66 -24.23 4.79
C SER A 90 17.56 -23.24 5.54
N PHE A 91 18.86 -23.49 5.56
CA PHE A 91 19.83 -22.61 6.24
C PHE A 91 19.78 -21.16 5.73
N SER A 92 19.67 -20.98 4.40
CA SER A 92 19.52 -19.66 3.79
C SER A 92 18.28 -18.93 4.30
N MET A 93 17.16 -19.65 4.46
CA MET A 93 15.94 -19.08 5.03
C MET A 93 16.09 -18.77 6.52
N LYS A 94 16.77 -19.63 7.31
CA LYS A 94 17.05 -19.35 8.74
C LYS A 94 17.86 -18.07 8.90
N LYS A 95 18.90 -17.90 8.07
CA LYS A 95 19.76 -16.71 8.06
C LYS A 95 18.99 -15.45 7.63
N PHE A 96 18.11 -15.56 6.63
CA PHE A 96 17.25 -14.46 6.21
C PHE A 96 16.27 -14.05 7.33
N VAL A 97 15.57 -15.01 7.89
CA VAL A 97 14.58 -14.79 8.96
C VAL A 97 15.24 -14.18 10.20
N SER A 98 16.41 -14.67 10.62
CA SER A 98 17.13 -14.09 11.77
C SER A 98 17.61 -12.66 11.53
N THR A 99 17.84 -12.27 10.27
CA THR A 99 18.24 -10.91 9.90
C THR A 99 17.05 -9.95 9.83
N VAL A 100 15.92 -10.42 9.30
CA VAL A 100 14.76 -9.57 9.00
C VAL A 100 13.82 -9.44 10.20
N VAL A 101 13.59 -10.51 10.96
CA VAL A 101 12.63 -10.51 12.09
C VAL A 101 12.94 -9.43 13.13
N PRO A 102 14.18 -9.23 13.61
CA PRO A 102 14.46 -8.18 14.60
C PRO A 102 14.21 -6.76 14.05
N ARG A 103 14.45 -6.54 12.75
CA ARG A 103 14.21 -5.23 12.10
C ARG A 103 12.72 -4.95 11.98
N VAL A 104 11.93 -5.98 11.69
CA VAL A 104 10.47 -5.88 11.65
C VAL A 104 9.94 -5.67 13.06
N GLN A 105 10.36 -6.46 14.04
CA GLN A 105 9.88 -6.36 15.42
C GLN A 105 10.18 -5.00 16.05
N LYS A 106 11.43 -4.50 15.96
CA LYS A 106 11.82 -3.19 16.46
C LYS A 106 11.01 -2.05 15.83
N PHE A 107 10.63 -2.16 14.57
CA PHE A 107 9.79 -1.16 13.91
C PHE A 107 8.38 -1.11 14.53
N TYR A 108 7.80 -2.26 14.86
CA TYR A 108 6.48 -2.34 15.52
C TYR A 108 6.50 -1.94 16.99
N ASP A 109 7.57 -2.24 17.71
CA ASP A 109 7.68 -1.82 19.12
C ASP A 109 7.77 -0.27 19.23
N ASN A 110 8.23 0.42 18.16
CA ASN A 110 8.31 1.88 18.09
C ASN A 110 7.07 2.54 17.45
N LEU A 111 6.35 1.84 16.56
CA LEU A 111 5.06 2.27 16.04
C LEU A 111 3.97 1.72 16.95
N GLY A 112 3.55 2.49 17.96
CA GLY A 112 2.34 2.21 18.72
C GLY A 112 1.21 1.72 17.81
N ARG A 113 0.53 0.66 18.26
CA ARG A 113 -0.48 -0.15 17.57
C ARG A 113 -1.42 0.71 16.70
N ILE A 114 -1.11 0.86 15.41
CA ILE A 114 -2.02 1.48 14.44
C ILE A 114 -3.12 0.46 14.18
N GLU A 115 -4.30 0.67 14.77
CA GLU A 115 -5.47 -0.16 14.51
C GLU A 115 -5.99 0.12 13.11
N PHE A 116 -5.71 -0.81 12.19
CA PHE A 116 -6.22 -0.79 10.82
C PHE A 116 -7.76 -0.74 10.75
N ASP A 117 -8.44 -1.13 11.83
CA ASP A 117 -9.91 -1.14 11.93
C ASP A 117 -10.51 0.28 11.95
N GLN A 118 -9.79 1.28 12.47
CA GLN A 118 -10.27 2.69 12.45
C GLN A 118 -10.07 3.35 11.08
N LEU A 119 -9.05 2.94 10.33
CA LEU A 119 -8.74 3.50 9.00
C LEU A 119 -9.78 3.11 7.95
N PHE A 120 -10.32 1.88 8.03
CA PHE A 120 -11.37 1.45 7.10
C PHE A 120 -12.66 2.26 7.30
N GLN A 121 -12.99 2.61 8.55
CA GLN A 121 -14.15 3.44 8.87
C GLN A 121 -13.97 4.90 8.41
N GLN A 122 -12.77 5.48 8.55
CA GLN A 122 -12.52 6.85 8.07
C GLN A 122 -12.54 6.97 6.54
N VAL A 123 -12.03 5.96 5.81
CA VAL A 123 -12.03 5.95 4.35
C VAL A 123 -13.45 5.81 3.78
N VAL A 124 -14.30 4.96 4.39
CA VAL A 124 -15.71 4.82 3.99
C VAL A 124 -16.49 6.12 4.20
N VAL A 125 -16.26 6.83 5.30
CA VAL A 125 -16.92 8.11 5.60
C VAL A 125 -16.44 9.22 4.65
N HIS A 126 -15.16 9.24 4.25
CA HIS A 126 -14.63 10.30 3.38
C HIS A 126 -15.03 10.13 1.90
N PHE A 127 -15.28 8.89 1.44
CA PHE A 127 -15.81 8.61 0.10
C PHE A 127 -17.35 8.66 0.00
N GLN A 128 -18.06 8.83 1.13
CA GLN A 128 -19.49 9.13 1.16
C GLN A 128 -19.72 10.64 1.42
N SER A 129 -19.37 11.49 0.44
CA SER A 129 -20.01 12.80 0.35
C SER A 129 -21.27 12.70 -0.52
N PRO A 130 -22.41 13.26 -0.09
CA PRO A 130 -23.67 13.16 -0.82
C PRO A 130 -23.60 14.03 -2.08
N SER A 131 -23.36 13.42 -3.24
CA SER A 131 -23.74 14.02 -4.51
C SER A 131 -25.26 13.93 -4.66
N SER A 132 -25.99 14.76 -3.93
CA SER A 132 -27.43 14.94 -4.10
C SER A 132 -27.78 16.42 -4.00
N GLU A 133 -27.29 17.21 -4.95
CA GLU A 133 -27.92 18.47 -5.31
C GLU A 133 -28.47 18.36 -6.74
N GLY A 134 -29.79 18.19 -6.77
CA GLY A 134 -30.75 18.55 -7.81
C GLY A 134 -30.29 18.59 -9.27
N ILE A 135 -30.55 17.50 -10.00
CA ILE A 135 -30.99 17.61 -11.39
C ILE A 135 -32.50 17.85 -11.33
N SER A 136 -32.92 19.11 -11.35
CA SER A 136 -34.29 19.50 -11.67
C SER A 136 -34.48 19.39 -13.18
N PHE A 137 -35.38 18.48 -13.58
CA PHE A 137 -36.00 18.54 -14.90
C PHE A 137 -37.18 19.51 -14.82
N GLU A 138 -37.01 20.70 -15.37
CA GLU A 138 -38.06 21.47 -16.06
C GLU A 138 -37.48 21.97 -17.38
#